data_AF-A0AAU7F7B7-F1
#
_entry.id   AF-A0AAU7F7B7-F1
#
_cell.length_a   1.000
_cell.length_b   1.000
_cell.length_c   1.000
_cell.angle_alpha   90.00
_cell.angle_beta   90.00
_cell.angle_gamma   90.00
#
_symmetry.space_group_name_H-M   'P 1'
#
loop_
_entity.id
_entity.type
_entity.pdbx_description
1 polymer ?
#
loop_
_entity_poly.entity_id
_entity_poly.type
_entity_poly.pdbx_seq_one_letter_code
_entity_poly.pdbx_strand_id
1 'polypeptide(L)'
;MRRILILSAALLLAACASQPVTAPLATPSVSPEPTATAQSMPAQTPQPTPSVSPIPSTAPTVRPSARPQISEAQGRVLMGKLLPAKMPDREGWIDDMLDAFTALKLAYTPEYICALAATIEQESSWQGDPVVPGLPKIVWGAIEDRAEKYHLPLLAVQTALLKTSPTGKSYKARIDSLRTEREMNDLFEDLAAEAKNLNLPLNMKNPIRTGGPMQVSIEFAQSHVKVWPYPYAMKGSVRSEVFTRRGGVYFGTAILLQYPAPYTDMVYRFADFNAGRYASRNAAFQQVVSHLSGKELVEDGDLLRYQNGNPSGTSSVQSALYGMSTQLGLSRDEILRDLKLEKLNAFAQSPLYQKVYALAERNGKSWPRASMPQIDLKSPKITRKLTTEWFANRVKWRYDTCMKRL
;
A
#
# COMPACT_ATOMS: atom_id res chain seq x y z
N MET A 1 -38.89 3.18 -14.02
CA MET A 1 -37.87 2.97 -15.07
C MET A 1 -36.67 3.92 -14.96
N ARG A 2 -36.84 5.25 -14.87
CA ARG A 2 -35.72 6.22 -14.75
C ARG A 2 -34.82 6.03 -13.51
N ARG A 3 -35.38 5.62 -12.36
CA ARG A 3 -34.61 5.27 -11.15
C ARG A 3 -33.85 3.93 -11.30
N ILE A 4 -34.44 2.95 -11.96
CA ILE A 4 -33.84 1.61 -12.20
C ILE A 4 -32.66 1.70 -13.19
N LEU A 5 -32.77 2.53 -14.24
CA LEU A 5 -31.67 2.77 -15.17
C LEU A 5 -30.49 3.52 -14.54
N ILE A 6 -30.74 4.45 -13.60
CA ILE A 6 -29.67 5.14 -12.86
C ILE A 6 -28.96 4.18 -11.88
N LEU A 7 -29.70 3.26 -11.23
CA LEU A 7 -29.12 2.15 -10.46
C LEU A 7 -28.15 1.30 -11.32
N SER A 8 -28.55 1.00 -12.55
CA SER A 8 -27.81 0.17 -13.49
C SER A 8 -26.49 0.77 -13.95
N ALA A 9 -26.38 2.10 -14.13
CA ALA A 9 -25.12 2.73 -14.55
C ALA A 9 -24.12 2.94 -13.41
N ALA A 10 -24.63 3.18 -12.21
CA ALA A 10 -23.87 3.35 -10.97
C ALA A 10 -23.08 2.07 -10.59
N LEU A 11 -23.63 0.89 -10.88
CA LEU A 11 -23.03 -0.43 -10.62
C LEU A 11 -21.76 -0.74 -11.46
N LEU A 12 -21.53 0.01 -12.53
CA LEU A 12 -20.67 -0.43 -13.64
C LEU A 12 -19.28 0.16 -13.64
N LEU A 13 -19.13 1.33 -13.03
CA LEU A 13 -17.88 2.07 -13.10
C LEU A 13 -16.81 1.51 -12.12
N ALA A 14 -17.17 0.69 -11.14
CA ALA A 14 -16.30 0.29 -10.02
C ALA A 14 -15.15 -0.72 -10.32
N ALA A 15 -14.59 -0.75 -11.54
CA ALA A 15 -13.49 -1.66 -11.90
C ALA A 15 -12.28 -0.99 -12.60
N CYS A 16 -12.22 0.34 -12.70
CA CYS A 16 -11.18 1.04 -13.46
C CYS A 16 -9.82 1.25 -12.74
N ALA A 17 -9.48 0.46 -11.71
CA ALA A 17 -8.16 0.56 -11.09
C ALA A 17 -7.63 -0.76 -10.55
N SER A 18 -6.30 -0.84 -10.53
CA SER A 18 -5.44 -1.94 -10.09
C SER A 18 -6.03 -2.70 -8.91
N GLN A 19 -6.31 -3.99 -9.13
CA GLN A 19 -6.55 -4.90 -8.02
C GLN A 19 -5.29 -4.89 -7.14
N PRO A 20 -5.40 -4.75 -5.80
CA PRO A 20 -4.35 -5.31 -4.96
C PRO A 20 -4.26 -6.80 -5.32
N VAL A 21 -3.02 -7.28 -5.49
CA VAL A 21 -2.72 -8.67 -5.81
C VAL A 21 -3.33 -9.56 -4.71
N THR A 22 -4.53 -10.05 -4.96
CA THR A 22 -5.13 -11.14 -4.20
C THR A 22 -5.76 -12.05 -5.23
N ALA A 23 -5.04 -13.13 -5.55
CA ALA A 23 -5.56 -14.20 -6.40
C ALA A 23 -6.71 -14.90 -5.66
N PRO A 24 -7.93 -14.99 -6.24
CA PRO A 24 -9.00 -15.77 -5.65
C PRO A 24 -9.03 -17.16 -6.29
N LEU A 25 -9.17 -18.22 -5.48
CA LEU A 25 -9.62 -19.53 -5.96
C LEU A 25 -10.50 -20.23 -4.92
N ALA A 26 -11.76 -20.47 -5.34
CA ALA A 26 -12.64 -21.64 -5.12
C ALA A 26 -12.58 -22.36 -3.76
N THR A 27 -13.62 -22.47 -2.91
CA THR A 27 -14.97 -23.11 -3.01
C THR A 27 -15.44 -23.37 -1.54
N PRO A 28 -16.48 -24.18 -1.22
CA PRO A 28 -17.93 -24.08 -1.41
C PRO A 28 -18.72 -23.85 -0.08
N SER A 29 -20.05 -23.72 -0.20
CA SER A 29 -21.05 -23.50 0.86
C SER A 29 -21.09 -24.53 2.00
N VAL A 30 -21.27 -24.06 3.24
CA VAL A 30 -22.05 -24.73 4.30
C VAL A 30 -22.74 -23.68 5.19
N SER A 31 -24.02 -23.92 5.46
CA SER A 31 -24.96 -23.12 6.28
C SER A 31 -24.70 -23.24 7.81
N PRO A 32 -25.32 -22.37 8.64
CA PRO A 32 -24.87 -22.08 10.01
C PRO A 32 -25.76 -22.69 11.11
N GLU A 33 -25.21 -22.87 12.33
CA GLU A 33 -25.85 -22.63 13.66
C GLU A 33 -25.02 -23.27 14.82
N PRO A 34 -25.28 -22.96 16.11
CA PRO A 34 -25.79 -21.71 16.68
C PRO A 34 -24.92 -21.18 17.85
N THR A 35 -25.26 -19.94 18.19
CA THR A 35 -24.83 -19.07 19.28
C THR A 35 -24.77 -19.73 20.66
N ALA A 36 -23.66 -19.53 21.38
CA ALA A 36 -23.59 -19.74 22.83
C ALA A 36 -23.29 -18.42 23.55
N THR A 37 -24.14 -18.16 24.52
CA THR A 37 -24.34 -16.97 25.33
C THR A 37 -23.14 -16.58 26.18
N ALA A 38 -22.80 -15.29 26.15
CA ALA A 38 -21.85 -14.67 27.07
C ALA A 38 -22.46 -14.60 28.48
N GLN A 39 -21.80 -15.22 29.46
CA GLN A 39 -22.04 -14.98 30.87
C GLN A 39 -20.91 -14.12 31.44
N SER A 40 -21.29 -12.98 32.01
CA SER A 40 -20.44 -12.01 32.68
C SER A 40 -20.03 -12.50 34.06
N MET A 41 -18.74 -12.43 34.38
CA MET A 41 -18.21 -12.54 35.74
C MET A 41 -17.31 -11.33 36.09
N PRO A 42 -17.17 -11.00 37.39
CA PRO A 42 -16.91 -9.64 37.86
C PRO A 42 -15.43 -9.21 37.79
N ALA A 43 -15.23 -7.90 37.65
CA ALA A 43 -13.93 -7.24 37.67
C ALA A 43 -13.16 -7.50 38.97
N GLN A 44 -11.97 -8.11 38.84
CA GLN A 44 -10.97 -8.15 39.89
C GLN A 44 -9.92 -7.06 39.62
N THR A 45 -9.66 -6.26 40.65
CA THR A 45 -8.61 -5.22 40.69
C THR A 45 -7.22 -5.87 40.59
N PRO A 46 -6.33 -5.41 39.69
CA PRO A 46 -5.00 -6.00 39.54
C PRO A 46 -4.07 -5.61 40.70
N GLN A 47 -3.49 -6.62 41.36
CA GLN A 47 -2.34 -6.47 42.26
C GLN A 47 -1.05 -6.15 41.48
N PRO A 48 -0.11 -5.38 42.08
CA PRO A 48 1.13 -4.99 41.41
C PRO A 48 2.08 -6.19 41.25
N THR A 49 2.46 -6.50 40.01
CA THR A 49 3.52 -7.45 39.65
C THR A 49 4.90 -6.95 40.09
N PRO A 50 5.80 -7.82 40.59
CA PRO A 50 7.15 -7.44 40.97
C PRO A 50 7.99 -7.01 39.74
N SER A 51 8.69 -5.89 39.89
CA SER A 51 9.58 -5.32 38.89
C SER A 51 10.70 -6.30 38.52
N VAL A 52 10.62 -6.88 37.32
CA VAL A 52 11.74 -7.60 36.71
C VAL A 52 12.64 -6.57 36.03
N SER A 53 13.84 -6.40 36.56
CA SER A 53 14.89 -5.59 35.94
C SER A 53 15.22 -6.15 34.54
N PRO A 54 15.29 -5.31 33.49
CA PRO A 54 15.58 -5.78 32.15
C PRO A 54 17.01 -6.31 32.05
N ILE A 55 17.15 -7.54 31.55
CA ILE A 55 18.41 -8.13 31.13
C ILE A 55 18.96 -7.31 29.95
N PRO A 56 20.22 -6.86 29.97
CA PRO A 56 20.80 -6.08 28.87
C PRO A 56 20.88 -6.92 27.59
N SER A 57 20.14 -6.50 26.56
CA SER A 57 20.23 -7.03 25.21
C SER A 57 21.57 -6.64 24.57
N THR A 58 22.35 -7.64 24.15
CA THR A 58 23.64 -7.47 23.45
C THR A 58 23.50 -7.41 21.93
N ALA A 59 22.29 -7.27 21.39
CA ALA A 59 22.15 -6.97 19.97
C ALA A 59 22.69 -5.56 19.70
N PRO A 60 23.62 -5.36 18.75
CA PRO A 60 24.05 -4.03 18.36
C PRO A 60 22.85 -3.33 17.74
N THR A 61 22.18 -2.52 18.56
CA THR A 61 21.30 -1.48 18.06
C THR A 61 22.26 -0.53 17.38
N VAL A 62 22.35 -0.58 16.05
CA VAL A 62 22.98 0.50 15.28
C VAL A 62 22.12 1.72 15.57
N ARG A 63 22.46 2.45 16.64
CA ARG A 63 22.01 3.82 16.84
C ARG A 63 22.40 4.51 15.53
N PRO A 64 21.45 5.06 14.76
CA PRO A 64 21.83 5.88 13.62
C PRO A 64 22.81 6.90 14.18
N SER A 65 24.04 6.89 13.68
CA SER A 65 24.96 7.97 13.95
C SER A 65 24.21 9.23 13.56
N ALA A 66 24.01 10.14 14.52
CA ALA A 66 23.37 11.42 14.28
C ALA A 66 24.32 12.21 13.38
N ARG A 67 24.34 11.91 12.07
CA ARG A 67 24.88 12.81 11.08
C ARG A 67 24.21 14.16 11.36
N PRO A 68 24.97 15.25 11.52
CA PRO A 68 24.41 16.57 11.73
C PRO A 68 23.31 16.80 10.69
N GLN A 69 22.09 17.03 11.16
CA GLN A 69 20.99 17.36 10.27
C GLN A 69 21.32 18.70 9.63
N ILE A 70 21.51 18.69 8.31
CA ILE A 70 21.69 19.93 7.57
C ILE A 70 20.39 20.75 7.64
N SER A 71 20.50 22.08 7.58
CA SER A 71 19.34 22.97 7.61
C SER A 71 18.46 22.78 6.37
N GLU A 72 17.21 23.24 6.40
CA GLU A 72 16.31 23.19 5.23
C GLU A 72 16.92 23.91 4.01
N ALA A 73 17.59 25.04 4.22
CA ALA A 73 18.30 25.76 3.16
C ALA A 73 19.43 24.92 2.54
N GLN A 74 20.19 24.19 3.37
CA GLN A 74 21.21 23.26 2.89
C GLN A 74 20.58 22.05 2.19
N GLY A 75 19.45 21.55 2.69
CA GLY A 75 18.64 20.51 2.07
C GLY A 75 18.17 20.91 0.66
N ARG A 76 17.70 22.16 0.49
CA ARG A 76 17.32 22.72 -0.81
C ARG A 76 18.48 22.70 -1.78
N VAL A 77 19.65 23.18 -1.35
CA VAL A 77 20.87 23.17 -2.17
C VAL A 77 21.25 21.74 -2.56
N LEU A 78 21.17 20.79 -1.63
CA LEU A 78 21.47 19.38 -1.90
C LEU A 78 20.49 18.77 -2.91
N MET A 79 19.19 19.01 -2.77
CA MET A 79 18.17 18.57 -3.75
C MET A 79 18.43 19.23 -5.12
N GLY A 80 18.76 20.52 -5.13
CA GLY A 80 19.17 21.24 -6.33
C GLY A 80 20.44 20.70 -7.00
N LYS A 81 21.30 19.98 -6.29
CA LYS A 81 22.44 19.25 -6.88
C LYS A 81 22.04 17.88 -7.41
N LEU A 82 21.24 17.13 -6.65
CA LEU A 82 20.94 15.72 -6.92
C LEU A 82 19.84 15.51 -7.96
N LEU A 83 18.86 16.41 -8.05
CA LEU A 83 17.76 16.28 -9.01
C LEU A 83 18.21 16.57 -10.45
N PRO A 84 17.60 15.91 -11.47
CA PRO A 84 17.88 16.20 -12.87
C PRO A 84 17.83 17.70 -13.19
N ALA A 85 18.80 18.20 -13.96
CA ALA A 85 18.86 19.63 -14.30
C ALA A 85 17.70 20.08 -15.20
N LYS A 86 17.22 19.19 -16.08
CA LYS A 86 16.10 19.44 -16.99
C LYS A 86 14.92 18.55 -16.61
N MET A 87 13.93 19.15 -15.94
CA MET A 87 12.67 18.49 -15.59
C MET A 87 11.55 19.54 -15.46
N PRO A 88 10.27 19.16 -15.69
CA PRO A 88 9.14 20.07 -15.55
C PRO A 88 9.00 20.58 -14.12
N ASP A 89 8.82 21.89 -13.95
CA ASP A 89 8.60 22.58 -12.67
C ASP A 89 9.54 22.12 -11.53
N ARG A 90 10.85 22.14 -11.82
CA ARG A 90 11.89 21.64 -10.92
C ARG A 90 11.83 22.25 -9.52
N GLU A 91 11.66 23.57 -9.42
CA GLU A 91 11.59 24.25 -8.12
C GLU A 91 10.35 23.81 -7.33
N GLY A 92 9.19 23.66 -8.00
CA GLY A 92 8.00 23.14 -7.34
C GLY A 92 8.15 21.70 -6.83
N TRP A 93 8.93 20.85 -7.50
CA TRP A 93 9.27 19.51 -6.97
C TRP A 93 10.21 19.58 -5.77
N ILE A 94 11.21 20.47 -5.80
CA ILE A 94 12.10 20.69 -4.65
C ILE A 94 11.29 21.18 -3.44
N ASP A 95 10.37 22.12 -3.65
CA ASP A 95 9.49 22.62 -2.60
C ASP A 95 8.66 21.50 -1.97
N ASP A 96 7.95 20.71 -2.77
CA ASP A 96 7.11 19.60 -2.28
C ASP A 96 7.95 18.50 -1.58
N MET A 97 9.18 18.24 -2.05
CA MET A 97 10.10 17.29 -1.42
C MET A 97 10.64 17.82 -0.07
N LEU A 98 11.02 19.10 0.01
CA LEU A 98 11.45 19.74 1.26
C LEU A 98 10.33 19.73 2.29
N ASP A 99 9.13 20.15 1.87
CA ASP A 99 7.91 20.13 2.67
C ASP A 99 7.68 18.74 3.26
N ALA A 100 7.71 17.69 2.43
CA ALA A 100 7.55 16.31 2.88
C ALA A 100 8.62 15.89 3.91
N PHE A 101 9.90 16.21 3.66
CA PHE A 101 10.98 15.85 4.58
C PHE A 101 10.85 16.55 5.93
N THR A 102 10.62 17.87 5.95
CA THR A 102 10.40 18.65 7.17
C THR A 102 9.20 18.10 7.94
N ALA A 103 8.06 17.94 7.27
CA ALA A 103 6.81 17.52 7.90
C ALA A 103 6.84 16.09 8.45
N LEU A 104 7.60 15.18 7.81
CA LEU A 104 7.77 13.80 8.24
C LEU A 104 8.95 13.61 9.22
N LYS A 105 9.67 14.70 9.53
CA LYS A 105 10.89 14.72 10.36
C LYS A 105 11.97 13.77 9.83
N LEU A 106 12.15 13.77 8.52
CA LEU A 106 13.17 12.98 7.84
C LEU A 106 14.46 13.78 7.66
N ALA A 107 15.57 13.07 7.70
CA ALA A 107 16.87 13.66 7.44
C ALA A 107 17.08 13.98 5.96
N TYR A 108 17.66 15.15 5.70
CA TYR A 108 18.11 15.58 4.38
C TYR A 108 19.41 14.89 3.98
N THR A 109 19.36 13.59 3.71
CA THR A 109 20.52 12.83 3.26
C THR A 109 20.47 12.57 1.76
N PRO A 110 21.61 12.46 1.07
CA PRO A 110 21.64 12.07 -0.34
C PRO A 110 20.87 10.78 -0.60
N GLU A 111 20.98 9.80 0.29
CA GLU A 111 20.32 8.50 0.17
C GLU A 111 18.79 8.65 0.19
N TYR A 112 18.22 9.46 1.08
CA TYR A 112 16.77 9.67 1.13
C TYR A 112 16.27 10.53 -0.03
N ILE A 113 17.00 11.60 -0.37
CA ILE A 113 16.65 12.46 -1.50
C ILE A 113 16.64 11.67 -2.80
N CYS A 114 17.69 10.88 -3.06
CA CYS A 114 17.78 10.05 -4.25
C CYS A 114 16.76 8.92 -4.26
N ALA A 115 16.39 8.34 -3.11
CA ALA A 115 15.35 7.32 -3.03
C ALA A 115 13.98 7.90 -3.43
N LEU A 116 13.64 9.07 -2.90
CA LEU A 116 12.40 9.76 -3.27
C LEU A 116 12.39 10.15 -4.75
N ALA A 117 13.46 10.79 -5.23
CA ALA A 117 13.58 11.22 -6.62
C ALA A 117 13.48 10.05 -7.62
N ALA A 118 14.16 8.94 -7.33
CA ALA A 118 14.11 7.74 -8.15
C ALA A 118 12.71 7.13 -8.22
N THR A 119 11.98 7.16 -7.10
CA THR A 119 10.60 6.64 -7.03
C THR A 119 9.63 7.54 -7.79
N ILE A 120 9.70 8.87 -7.62
CA ILE A 120 8.88 9.83 -8.39
C ILE A 120 9.13 9.67 -9.89
N GLU A 121 10.41 9.59 -10.29
CA GLU A 121 10.77 9.44 -11.69
C GLU A 121 10.25 8.11 -12.28
N GLN A 122 10.26 7.04 -11.49
CA GLN A 122 9.73 5.74 -11.91
C GLN A 122 8.21 5.74 -12.05
N GLU A 123 7.50 6.34 -11.09
CA GLU A 123 6.03 6.31 -11.02
C GLU A 123 5.36 7.27 -12.00
N SER A 124 5.91 8.48 -12.17
CA SER A 124 5.25 9.53 -12.95
C SER A 124 6.15 10.25 -13.94
N SER A 125 7.46 9.95 -13.96
CA SER A 125 8.43 10.72 -14.75
C SER A 125 8.32 12.23 -14.48
N TRP A 126 8.17 12.60 -13.19
CA TRP A 126 8.04 13.99 -12.73
C TRP A 126 6.79 14.70 -13.24
N GLN A 127 5.66 13.99 -13.33
CA GLN A 127 4.35 14.56 -13.65
C GLN A 127 3.42 14.46 -12.44
N GLY A 128 2.87 15.58 -11.97
CA GLY A 128 1.96 15.61 -10.83
C GLY A 128 0.61 14.93 -11.10
N ASP A 129 0.17 14.92 -12.36
CA ASP A 129 -1.08 14.31 -12.81
C ASP A 129 -0.93 13.86 -14.28
N PRO A 130 -0.23 12.74 -14.53
CA PRO A 130 0.09 12.31 -15.89
C PRO A 130 -1.18 11.94 -16.67
N VAL A 131 -1.19 12.28 -17.96
CA VAL A 131 -2.23 11.83 -18.89
C VAL A 131 -2.11 10.32 -19.10
N VAL A 132 -3.25 9.62 -19.07
CA VAL A 132 -3.37 8.20 -19.40
C VAL A 132 -3.89 8.08 -20.85
N PRO A 133 -3.05 7.64 -21.81
CA PRO A 133 -3.49 7.48 -23.19
C PRO A 133 -4.67 6.51 -23.30
N GLY A 134 -5.72 6.90 -24.02
CA GLY A 134 -6.89 6.05 -24.25
C GLY A 134 -7.78 5.81 -23.03
N LEU A 135 -7.63 6.60 -21.95
CA LEU A 135 -8.39 6.44 -20.71
C LEU A 135 -9.91 6.30 -20.91
N PRO A 136 -10.59 7.07 -21.79
CA PRO A 136 -12.02 6.90 -22.01
C PRO A 136 -12.39 5.49 -22.48
N LYS A 137 -11.58 4.91 -23.37
CA LYS A 137 -11.81 3.55 -23.89
C LYS A 137 -11.61 2.50 -22.80
N ILE A 138 -10.59 2.67 -21.95
CA ILE A 138 -10.33 1.77 -20.81
C ILE A 138 -11.51 1.79 -19.84
N VAL A 139 -12.00 3.00 -19.52
CA VAL A 139 -13.13 3.18 -18.61
C VAL A 139 -14.41 2.58 -19.20
N TRP A 140 -14.72 2.85 -20.47
CA TRP A 140 -15.88 2.24 -21.12
C TRP A 140 -15.80 0.72 -21.20
N GLY A 141 -14.63 0.13 -21.47
CA GLY A 141 -14.45 -1.33 -21.45
C GLY A 141 -14.73 -1.92 -20.06
N ALA A 142 -14.22 -1.31 -18.99
CA ALA A 142 -14.50 -1.78 -17.63
C ALA A 142 -15.98 -1.63 -17.24
N ILE A 143 -16.65 -0.58 -17.72
CA ILE A 143 -18.11 -0.40 -17.56
C ILE A 143 -18.87 -1.51 -18.28
N GLU A 144 -18.49 -1.83 -19.51
CA GLU A 144 -19.09 -2.87 -20.34
C GLU A 144 -18.94 -4.25 -19.70
N ASP A 145 -17.72 -4.65 -19.31
CA ASP A 145 -17.42 -5.92 -18.62
C ASP A 145 -18.28 -6.10 -17.35
N ARG A 146 -18.56 -4.98 -16.67
CA ARG A 146 -19.40 -4.99 -15.47
C ARG A 146 -20.88 -5.05 -15.84
N ALA A 147 -21.29 -4.42 -16.95
CA ALA A 147 -22.67 -4.37 -17.41
C ALA A 147 -23.15 -5.77 -17.79
N GLU A 148 -22.27 -6.50 -18.48
CA GLU A 148 -22.48 -7.89 -18.85
C GLU A 148 -22.71 -8.79 -17.63
N LYS A 149 -21.95 -8.60 -16.53
CA LYS A 149 -22.14 -9.35 -15.27
C LYS A 149 -23.52 -9.16 -14.64
N TYR A 150 -24.23 -8.09 -15.00
CA TYR A 150 -25.59 -7.79 -14.54
C TYR A 150 -26.63 -7.91 -15.66
N HIS A 151 -26.26 -8.43 -16.83
CA HIS A 151 -27.11 -8.54 -18.01
C HIS A 151 -27.74 -7.20 -18.44
N LEU A 152 -26.98 -6.11 -18.28
CA LEU A 152 -27.40 -4.76 -18.64
C LEU A 152 -26.81 -4.37 -20.00
N PRO A 153 -27.62 -4.02 -21.01
CA PRO A 153 -27.11 -3.53 -22.28
C PRO A 153 -26.32 -2.23 -22.13
N LEU A 154 -25.14 -2.13 -22.74
CA LEU A 154 -24.29 -0.93 -22.66
C LEU A 154 -25.02 0.36 -23.08
N LEU A 155 -25.92 0.28 -24.06
CA LEU A 155 -26.73 1.44 -24.48
C LEU A 155 -27.61 1.99 -23.35
N ALA A 156 -28.20 1.11 -22.53
CA ALA A 156 -29.01 1.53 -21.39
C ALA A 156 -28.16 2.26 -20.33
N VAL A 157 -26.93 1.78 -20.14
CA VAL A 157 -25.93 2.38 -19.23
C VAL A 157 -25.51 3.76 -19.71
N GLN A 158 -25.12 3.87 -20.99
CA GLN A 158 -24.75 5.14 -21.61
C GLN A 158 -25.89 6.16 -21.53
N THR A 159 -27.13 5.71 -21.73
CA THR A 159 -28.33 6.55 -21.61
C THR A 159 -28.52 7.05 -20.17
N ALA A 160 -28.36 6.19 -19.17
CA ALA A 160 -28.42 6.61 -17.77
C ALA A 160 -27.32 7.61 -17.41
N LEU A 161 -26.12 7.47 -17.98
CA LEU A 161 -24.99 8.38 -17.78
C LEU A 161 -25.12 9.72 -18.55
N LEU A 162 -26.16 9.93 -19.34
CA LEU A 162 -26.50 11.27 -19.87
C LEU A 162 -26.96 12.24 -18.76
N LYS A 163 -27.19 11.73 -17.56
CA LYS A 163 -27.49 12.54 -16.38
C LYS A 163 -26.39 13.58 -16.12
N THR A 164 -26.83 14.82 -15.89
CA THR A 164 -25.98 15.95 -15.54
C THR A 164 -25.31 15.71 -14.18
N SER A 165 -23.99 15.90 -14.14
CA SER A 165 -23.16 15.83 -12.94
C SER A 165 -22.97 17.22 -12.31
N PRO A 166 -22.34 17.34 -11.13
CA PRO A 166 -22.11 18.64 -10.47
C PRO A 166 -21.33 19.67 -11.31
N THR A 167 -20.57 19.24 -12.32
CA THR A 167 -19.81 20.13 -13.21
C THR A 167 -20.65 20.71 -14.36
N GLY A 168 -21.95 20.41 -14.43
CA GLY A 168 -22.84 20.82 -15.52
C GLY A 168 -22.74 19.98 -16.80
N LYS A 169 -21.70 19.13 -16.94
CA LYS A 169 -21.60 18.12 -18.00
C LYS A 169 -22.28 16.82 -17.58
N SER A 170 -22.73 16.02 -18.55
CA SER A 170 -23.19 14.66 -18.28
C SER A 170 -22.04 13.75 -17.83
N TYR A 171 -22.34 12.72 -17.03
CA TYR A 171 -21.33 11.72 -16.65
C TYR A 171 -20.71 11.04 -17.88
N LYS A 172 -21.52 10.74 -18.90
CA LYS A 172 -21.05 10.22 -20.19
C LYS A 172 -20.03 11.16 -20.83
N ALA A 173 -20.35 12.46 -20.95
CA ALA A 173 -19.44 13.44 -21.54
C ALA A 173 -18.13 13.59 -20.75
N ARG A 174 -18.19 13.48 -19.41
CA ARG A 174 -16.99 13.46 -18.58
C ARG A 174 -16.13 12.24 -18.88
N ILE A 175 -16.73 11.03 -18.90
CA ILE A 175 -16.04 9.77 -19.24
C ILE A 175 -15.37 9.88 -20.62
N ASP A 176 -16.11 10.35 -21.63
CA ASP A 176 -15.64 10.51 -23.01
C ASP A 176 -14.44 11.47 -23.12
N SER A 177 -14.29 12.39 -22.15
CA SER A 177 -13.24 13.40 -22.13
C SER A 177 -12.11 13.13 -21.12
N LEU A 178 -12.14 12.02 -20.38
CA LEU A 178 -11.17 11.71 -19.34
C LEU A 178 -9.74 11.66 -19.88
N ARG A 179 -8.81 12.28 -19.14
CA ARG A 179 -7.38 12.32 -19.45
C ARG A 179 -6.53 11.83 -18.29
N THR A 180 -6.89 12.14 -17.04
CA THR A 180 -6.04 11.83 -15.89
C THR A 180 -6.74 10.96 -14.83
N GLU A 181 -5.94 10.33 -13.97
CA GLU A 181 -6.48 9.55 -12.85
C GLU A 181 -7.18 10.43 -11.81
N ARG A 182 -6.75 11.68 -11.64
CA ARG A 182 -7.44 12.65 -10.78
C ARG A 182 -8.85 12.95 -11.31
N GLU A 183 -8.98 13.25 -12.60
CA GLU A 183 -10.31 13.48 -13.22
C GLU A 183 -11.21 12.24 -13.07
N MET A 184 -10.63 11.05 -13.23
CA MET A 184 -11.34 9.79 -13.03
C MET A 184 -11.77 9.63 -11.57
N ASN A 185 -10.90 9.93 -10.61
CA ASN A 185 -11.24 9.92 -9.20
C ASN A 185 -12.40 10.84 -8.87
N ASP A 186 -12.35 12.08 -9.35
CA ASP A 186 -13.37 13.09 -9.08
C ASP A 186 -14.72 12.70 -9.69
N LEU A 187 -14.69 12.09 -10.89
CA LEU A 187 -15.87 11.47 -11.50
C LEU A 187 -16.49 10.40 -10.58
N PHE A 188 -15.67 9.52 -10.03
CA PHE A 188 -16.12 8.45 -9.14
C PHE A 188 -16.66 8.95 -7.81
N GLU A 189 -16.03 9.96 -7.21
CA GLU A 189 -16.51 10.57 -5.97
C GLU A 189 -17.88 11.20 -6.18
N ASP A 190 -18.08 11.93 -7.29
CA ASP A 190 -19.38 12.53 -7.63
C ASP A 190 -20.47 11.46 -7.83
N LEU A 191 -20.12 10.37 -8.51
CA LEU A 191 -21.02 9.23 -8.73
C LEU A 191 -21.40 8.56 -7.40
N ALA A 192 -20.42 8.32 -6.52
CA ALA A 192 -20.65 7.70 -5.22
C ALA A 192 -21.50 8.59 -4.30
N ALA A 193 -21.21 9.90 -4.28
CA ALA A 193 -22.01 10.89 -3.55
C ALA A 193 -23.46 10.92 -4.05
N GLU A 194 -23.67 10.87 -5.36
CA GLU A 194 -25.00 10.87 -5.93
C GLU A 194 -25.79 9.59 -5.61
N ALA A 195 -25.15 8.43 -5.70
CA ALA A 195 -25.80 7.17 -5.34
C ALA A 195 -26.22 7.14 -3.86
N LYS A 196 -25.40 7.72 -2.98
CA LYS A 196 -25.74 7.93 -1.57
C LYS A 196 -26.95 8.86 -1.42
N ASN A 197 -26.94 10.01 -2.11
CA ASN A 197 -28.04 10.99 -2.06
C ASN A 197 -29.37 10.43 -2.58
N LEU A 198 -29.31 9.49 -3.52
CA LEU A 198 -30.47 8.81 -4.08
C LEU A 198 -30.93 7.60 -3.26
N ASN A 199 -30.31 7.35 -2.08
CA ASN A 199 -30.54 6.17 -1.22
C ASN A 199 -30.52 4.85 -2.01
N LEU A 200 -29.64 4.77 -3.02
CA LEU A 200 -29.51 3.55 -3.78
C LEU A 200 -28.88 2.49 -2.87
N PRO A 201 -29.38 1.24 -2.85
CA PRO A 201 -28.78 0.13 -2.12
C PRO A 201 -27.50 -0.35 -2.81
N LEU A 202 -26.67 0.60 -3.26
CA LEU A 202 -25.46 0.38 -4.02
C LEU A 202 -24.28 0.82 -3.17
N ASN A 203 -23.48 -0.16 -2.75
CA ASN A 203 -22.18 0.11 -2.15
C ASN A 203 -21.18 0.50 -3.25
N MET A 204 -21.40 1.67 -3.84
CA MET A 204 -20.50 2.25 -4.84
C MET A 204 -19.21 2.70 -4.18
N LYS A 205 -18.30 1.76 -4.01
CA LYS A 205 -16.94 2.09 -3.60
C LYS A 205 -16.18 2.60 -4.82
N ASN A 206 -15.54 3.76 -4.68
CA ASN A 206 -14.59 4.26 -5.68
C ASN A 206 -13.52 3.16 -5.92
N PRO A 207 -13.36 2.68 -7.17
CA PRO A 207 -12.44 1.60 -7.46
C PRO A 207 -10.99 2.03 -7.37
N ILE A 208 -10.71 3.32 -7.49
CA ILE A 208 -9.34 3.83 -7.50
C ILE A 208 -8.77 3.71 -6.09
N ARG A 209 -7.73 2.90 -5.93
CA ARG A 209 -7.08 2.64 -4.64
C ARG A 209 -5.74 3.32 -4.49
N THR A 210 -5.14 3.78 -5.58
CA THR A 210 -3.86 4.49 -5.61
C THR A 210 -3.99 5.80 -6.38
N GLY A 211 -3.13 6.77 -6.11
CA GLY A 211 -3.16 8.03 -6.86
C GLY A 211 -1.93 8.91 -6.67
N GLY A 212 -1.92 10.00 -7.45
CA GLY A 212 -0.86 11.00 -7.41
C GLY A 212 0.45 10.57 -8.10
N PRO A 213 1.47 11.44 -8.06
CA PRO A 213 2.74 11.24 -8.76
C PRO A 213 3.59 10.06 -8.26
N MET A 214 3.20 9.46 -7.13
CA MET A 214 3.86 8.33 -6.50
C MET A 214 2.91 7.13 -6.32
N GLN A 215 1.74 7.12 -6.96
CA GLN A 215 0.78 6.00 -6.95
C GLN A 215 0.47 5.45 -5.54
N VAL A 216 0.24 6.36 -4.58
CA VAL A 216 0.11 6.01 -3.17
C VAL A 216 -1.25 5.42 -2.85
N SER A 217 -1.28 4.36 -2.05
CA SER A 217 -2.53 3.78 -1.54
C SER A 217 -3.35 4.78 -0.72
N ILE A 218 -4.62 4.96 -1.09
CA ILE A 218 -5.58 5.80 -0.36
C ILE A 218 -5.82 5.26 1.06
N GLU A 219 -5.85 3.94 1.22
CA GLU A 219 -6.01 3.32 2.54
C GLU A 219 -4.80 3.58 3.43
N PHE A 220 -3.59 3.53 2.86
CA PHE A 220 -2.38 3.92 3.57
C PHE A 220 -2.46 5.38 4.01
N ALA A 221 -2.76 6.31 3.09
CA ALA A 221 -2.83 7.74 3.41
C ALA A 221 -3.87 8.03 4.51
N GLN A 222 -5.07 7.45 4.40
CA GLN A 222 -6.14 7.57 5.41
C GLN A 222 -5.75 7.00 6.77
N SER A 223 -4.97 5.91 6.80
CA SER A 223 -4.48 5.33 8.05
C SER A 223 -3.33 6.15 8.63
N HIS A 224 -2.45 6.66 7.76
CA HIS A 224 -1.29 7.44 8.13
C HIS A 224 -1.67 8.74 8.83
N VAL A 225 -2.65 9.50 8.29
CA VAL A 225 -3.07 10.77 8.90
C VAL A 225 -3.65 10.63 10.31
N LYS A 226 -4.12 9.43 10.70
CA LYS A 226 -4.65 9.16 12.05
C LYS A 226 -3.55 9.11 13.10
N VAL A 227 -2.34 8.69 12.70
CA VAL A 227 -1.19 8.53 13.59
C VAL A 227 -0.16 9.65 13.42
N TRP A 228 -0.15 10.30 12.25
CA TRP A 228 0.69 11.45 11.94
C TRP A 228 -0.14 12.48 11.19
N PRO A 229 -0.70 13.48 11.89
CA PRO A 229 -1.58 14.47 11.27
C PRO A 229 -0.93 15.16 10.08
N TYR A 230 -1.66 15.28 8.97
CA TYR A 230 -1.22 16.03 7.81
C TYR A 230 -1.12 17.52 8.17
N PRO A 231 0.05 18.16 8.02
CA PRO A 231 0.26 19.50 8.59
C PRO A 231 -0.25 20.63 7.70
N TYR A 232 -0.66 20.35 6.47
CA TYR A 232 -1.12 21.36 5.52
C TYR A 232 -2.65 21.42 5.47
N ALA A 233 -3.17 22.61 5.19
CA ALA A 233 -4.60 22.79 4.97
C ALA A 233 -5.07 21.99 3.74
N MET A 234 -6.07 21.12 3.92
CA MET A 234 -6.70 20.35 2.85
C MET A 234 -7.98 21.04 2.39
N LYS A 235 -8.16 21.19 1.07
CA LYS A 235 -9.42 21.69 0.48
C LYS A 235 -10.52 20.63 0.45
N GLY A 236 -10.13 19.36 0.47
CA GLY A 236 -11.04 18.22 0.36
C GLY A 236 -10.67 17.10 1.34
N SER A 237 -10.94 15.87 0.94
CA SER A 237 -10.58 14.70 1.73
C SER A 237 -9.10 14.33 1.56
N VAL A 238 -8.59 13.49 2.46
CA VAL A 238 -7.26 12.86 2.31
C VAL A 238 -7.12 12.19 0.95
N ARG A 239 -8.21 11.62 0.43
CA ARG A 239 -8.24 10.99 -0.89
C ARG A 239 -7.92 11.99 -1.99
N SER A 240 -8.65 13.11 -2.05
CA SER A 240 -8.35 14.17 -3.03
C SER A 240 -6.94 14.73 -2.87
N GLU A 241 -6.45 14.81 -1.63
CA GLU A 241 -5.10 15.29 -1.34
C GLU A 241 -4.03 14.37 -1.92
N VAL A 242 -4.18 13.04 -1.84
CA VAL A 242 -3.25 12.08 -2.46
C VAL A 242 -3.09 12.31 -3.96
N PHE A 243 -4.14 12.75 -4.65
CA PHE A 243 -4.05 13.05 -6.08
C PHE A 243 -3.34 14.37 -6.39
N THR A 244 -3.06 15.25 -5.42
CA THR A 244 -2.25 16.46 -5.67
C THR A 244 -0.76 16.11 -5.74
N ARG A 245 0.06 16.99 -6.33
CA ARG A 245 1.52 16.76 -6.34
C ARG A 245 2.07 16.74 -4.92
N ARG A 246 1.79 17.78 -4.13
CA ARG A 246 2.20 17.90 -2.72
C ARG A 246 1.76 16.70 -1.89
N GLY A 247 0.47 16.36 -1.91
CA GLY A 247 -0.06 15.27 -1.11
C GLY A 247 0.49 13.91 -1.54
N GLY A 248 0.57 13.65 -2.85
CA GLY A 248 1.19 12.43 -3.36
C GLY A 248 2.67 12.29 -3.02
N VAL A 249 3.44 13.39 -3.08
CA VAL A 249 4.85 13.42 -2.63
C VAL A 249 4.94 13.20 -1.13
N TYR A 250 4.09 13.85 -0.32
CA TYR A 250 4.06 13.67 1.13
C TYR A 250 3.77 12.22 1.53
N PHE A 251 2.65 11.65 1.09
CA PHE A 251 2.28 10.29 1.47
C PHE A 251 3.20 9.24 0.83
N GLY A 252 3.74 9.52 -0.35
CA GLY A 252 4.72 8.67 -1.02
C GLY A 252 6.06 8.64 -0.27
N THR A 253 6.52 9.81 0.19
CA THR A 253 7.70 9.93 1.07
C THR A 253 7.46 9.20 2.38
N ALA A 254 6.26 9.34 2.96
CA ALA A 254 5.88 8.64 4.17
C ALA A 254 6.00 7.14 3.98
N ILE A 255 5.30 6.53 3.02
CA ILE A 255 5.32 5.07 2.84
C ILE A 255 6.73 4.54 2.52
N LEU A 256 7.54 5.29 1.74
CA LEU A 256 8.89 4.91 1.34
C LEU A 256 9.93 5.00 2.48
N LEU A 257 9.93 6.10 3.23
CA LEU A 257 11.06 6.47 4.11
C LEU A 257 10.69 6.56 5.58
N GLN A 258 9.45 6.91 5.92
CA GLN A 258 9.02 7.17 7.29
C GLN A 258 8.62 5.88 8.03
N TYR A 259 9.53 4.91 8.03
CA TYR A 259 9.51 3.73 8.88
C TYR A 259 10.94 3.18 9.05
N PRO A 260 11.22 2.51 10.18
CA PRO A 260 12.50 1.83 10.36
C PRO A 260 12.54 0.59 9.46
N ALA A 261 13.26 0.67 8.33
CA ALA A 261 13.50 -0.51 7.51
C ALA A 261 14.73 -1.26 8.04
N PRO A 262 14.64 -2.59 8.26
CA PRO A 262 15.73 -3.40 8.77
C PRO A 262 16.70 -3.84 7.65
N TYR A 263 16.84 -3.04 6.58
CA TYR A 263 17.55 -3.42 5.37
C TYR A 263 18.82 -2.61 5.20
N THR A 264 19.90 -3.29 4.80
CA THR A 264 21.14 -2.64 4.37
C THR A 264 21.01 -2.09 2.96
N ASP A 265 20.43 -2.86 2.03
CA ASP A 265 20.25 -2.43 0.64
C ASP A 265 18.90 -1.70 0.46
N MET A 266 18.97 -0.55 -0.21
CA MET A 266 17.83 0.29 -0.54
C MET A 266 16.84 -0.39 -1.50
N VAL A 267 17.29 -1.39 -2.28
CA VAL A 267 16.41 -2.13 -3.20
C VAL A 267 15.22 -2.76 -2.49
N TYR A 268 15.39 -3.22 -1.24
CA TYR A 268 14.30 -3.78 -0.44
C TYR A 268 13.30 -2.73 0.02
N ARG A 269 13.71 -1.47 0.21
CA ARG A 269 12.75 -0.37 0.45
C ARG A 269 11.93 -0.07 -0.81
N PHE A 270 12.53 -0.18 -1.99
CA PHE A 270 11.80 -0.01 -3.25
C PHE A 270 10.83 -1.16 -3.52
N ALA A 271 11.21 -2.38 -3.15
CA ALA A 271 10.30 -3.53 -3.15
C ALA A 271 9.14 -3.32 -2.15
N ASP A 272 9.42 -2.89 -0.92
CA ASP A 272 8.41 -2.57 0.09
C ASP A 272 7.50 -1.40 -0.32
N PHE A 273 7.99 -0.43 -1.10
CA PHE A 273 7.16 0.63 -1.63
C PHE A 273 6.06 0.07 -2.53
N ASN A 274 6.41 -0.92 -3.36
CA ASN A 274 5.51 -1.56 -4.31
C ASN A 274 4.61 -2.64 -3.68
N ALA A 275 5.17 -3.45 -2.76
CA ALA A 275 4.50 -4.59 -2.14
C ALA A 275 3.91 -4.30 -0.75
N GLY A 276 4.18 -3.13 -0.17
CA GLY A 276 3.80 -2.74 1.17
C GLY A 276 4.96 -2.86 2.18
N ARG A 277 4.90 -2.02 3.23
CA ARG A 277 5.95 -1.95 4.25
C ARG A 277 6.22 -3.32 4.87
N TYR A 278 7.50 -3.66 4.98
CA TYR A 278 8.07 -4.90 5.47
C TYR A 278 7.83 -6.15 4.60
N ALA A 279 7.33 -6.00 3.37
CA ALA A 279 7.12 -7.13 2.47
C ALA A 279 8.43 -7.92 2.22
N SER A 280 9.57 -7.25 2.02
CA SER A 280 10.85 -7.91 1.78
C SER A 280 11.35 -8.71 2.99
N ARG A 281 11.16 -8.19 4.21
CA ARG A 281 11.41 -8.94 5.45
C ARG A 281 10.50 -10.16 5.55
N ASN A 282 9.23 -9.96 5.24
CA ASN A 282 8.22 -11.02 5.36
C ASN A 282 8.42 -12.12 4.31
N ALA A 283 8.85 -11.77 3.09
CA ALA A 283 9.23 -12.73 2.05
C ALA A 283 10.41 -13.60 2.50
N ALA A 284 11.42 -13.01 3.15
CA ALA A 284 12.52 -13.78 3.73
C ALA A 284 12.05 -14.70 4.87
N PHE A 285 11.12 -14.24 5.69
CA PHE A 285 10.49 -15.07 6.71
C PHE A 285 9.70 -16.23 6.08
N GLN A 286 8.93 -15.99 5.02
CA GLN A 286 8.20 -17.02 4.26
C GLN A 286 9.16 -18.09 3.70
N GLN A 287 10.33 -17.70 3.16
CA GLN A 287 11.37 -18.63 2.71
C GLN A 287 11.82 -19.57 3.83
N VAL A 288 12.07 -19.03 5.03
CA VAL A 288 12.49 -19.82 6.19
C VAL A 288 11.39 -20.77 6.66
N VAL A 289 10.14 -20.29 6.72
CA VAL A 289 8.99 -21.13 7.08
C VAL A 289 8.75 -22.22 6.04
N SER A 290 8.88 -21.92 4.75
CA SER A 290 8.79 -22.86 3.64
C SER A 290 9.82 -23.99 3.82
N HIS A 291 11.09 -23.60 4.05
CA HIS A 291 12.18 -24.54 4.29
C HIS A 291 11.93 -25.45 5.52
N LEU A 292 11.55 -24.87 6.66
CA LEU A 292 11.38 -25.63 7.90
C LEU A 292 10.14 -26.54 7.89
N SER A 293 9.06 -26.10 7.25
CA SER A 293 7.80 -26.84 7.22
C SER A 293 7.74 -27.87 6.09
N GLY A 294 8.64 -27.78 5.09
CA GLY A 294 8.60 -28.59 3.87
C GLY A 294 7.41 -28.28 2.96
N LYS A 295 6.68 -27.18 3.22
CA LYS A 295 5.53 -26.74 2.42
C LYS A 295 5.97 -25.61 1.50
N GLU A 296 5.61 -25.70 0.22
CA GLU A 296 5.80 -24.60 -0.72
C GLU A 296 4.88 -23.42 -0.33
N LEU A 297 5.48 -22.26 -0.12
CA LEU A 297 4.79 -21.02 0.22
C LEU A 297 5.04 -19.98 -0.88
N VAL A 298 4.03 -19.15 -1.15
CA VAL A 298 4.21 -17.95 -1.98
C VAL A 298 5.02 -16.94 -1.16
N GLU A 299 6.10 -16.43 -1.74
CA GLU A 299 7.03 -15.49 -1.10
C GLU A 299 6.69 -14.03 -1.45
N ASP A 300 5.43 -13.66 -1.27
CA ASP A 300 4.88 -12.33 -1.61
C ASP A 300 5.00 -11.30 -0.48
N GLY A 301 5.44 -11.70 0.71
CA GLY A 301 5.54 -10.83 1.89
C GLY A 301 4.24 -10.64 2.67
N ASP A 302 3.15 -11.30 2.31
CA ASP A 302 1.89 -11.32 3.07
C ASP A 302 1.83 -12.55 3.99
N LEU A 303 1.93 -12.32 5.29
CA LEU A 303 1.89 -13.39 6.29
C LEU A 303 0.44 -13.75 6.67
N LEU A 304 -0.48 -12.79 6.60
CA LEU A 304 -1.91 -12.99 6.82
C LEU A 304 -2.69 -12.78 5.52
N ARG A 305 -3.89 -13.38 5.45
CA ARG A 305 -4.87 -13.07 4.40
C ARG A 305 -5.74 -11.92 4.85
N TYR A 306 -6.06 -11.02 3.93
CA TYR A 306 -6.89 -9.86 4.22
C TYR A 306 -8.16 -9.84 3.40
N GLN A 307 -9.24 -9.38 4.02
CA GLN A 307 -10.49 -9.06 3.36
C GLN A 307 -10.99 -7.71 3.89
N ASN A 308 -11.18 -6.74 2.99
CA ASN A 308 -11.55 -5.37 3.36
C ASN A 308 -10.62 -4.74 4.43
N GLY A 309 -9.30 -4.93 4.30
CA GLY A 309 -8.30 -4.36 5.21
C GLY A 309 -8.17 -5.08 6.56
N ASN A 310 -8.96 -6.13 6.81
CA ASN A 310 -8.91 -6.91 8.05
C ASN A 310 -8.36 -8.32 7.80
N PRO A 311 -7.55 -8.87 8.71
CA PRO A 311 -7.17 -10.28 8.64
C PRO A 311 -8.41 -11.18 8.57
N SER A 312 -8.45 -12.08 7.60
CA SER A 312 -9.60 -12.96 7.33
C SER A 312 -9.12 -14.36 6.97
N GLY A 313 -9.76 -15.36 7.60
CA GLY A 313 -9.40 -16.77 7.44
C GLY A 313 -7.97 -17.09 7.88
N THR A 314 -7.52 -18.29 7.53
CA THR A 314 -6.16 -18.77 7.82
C THR A 314 -5.31 -18.71 6.54
N SER A 315 -4.14 -18.08 6.60
CA SER A 315 -3.17 -18.07 5.50
C SER A 315 -2.40 -19.40 5.42
N SER A 316 -1.72 -19.64 4.29
CA SER A 316 -0.80 -20.78 4.13
C SER A 316 0.35 -20.71 5.12
N VAL A 317 0.92 -19.51 5.34
CA VAL A 317 1.96 -19.25 6.34
C VAL A 317 1.48 -19.59 7.75
N GLN A 318 0.30 -19.11 8.16
CA GLN A 318 -0.32 -19.46 9.45
C GLN A 318 -0.47 -20.98 9.59
N SER A 319 -0.99 -21.65 8.55
CA SER A 319 -1.21 -23.10 8.56
C SER A 319 0.09 -23.89 8.66
N ALA A 320 1.17 -23.41 8.03
CA ALA A 320 2.51 -24.00 8.16
C ALA A 320 3.04 -23.86 9.59
N LEU A 321 2.97 -22.65 10.15
CA LEU A 321 3.44 -22.36 11.52
C LEU A 321 2.65 -23.11 12.58
N TYR A 322 1.33 -23.27 12.42
CA TYR A 322 0.51 -24.09 13.31
C TYR A 322 0.90 -25.57 13.29
N GLY A 323 1.40 -26.08 12.18
CA GLY A 323 1.96 -27.43 12.09
C GLY A 323 3.30 -27.58 12.82
N MET A 324 4.00 -26.47 13.07
CA MET A 324 5.30 -26.42 13.75
C MET A 324 5.21 -25.94 15.21
N SER A 325 4.00 -25.74 15.75
CA SER A 325 3.76 -25.15 17.07
C SER A 325 4.55 -25.83 18.18
N THR A 326 4.60 -27.17 18.20
CA THR A 326 5.35 -27.96 19.19
C THR A 326 6.85 -27.73 19.08
N GLN A 327 7.41 -27.67 17.86
CA GLN A 327 8.85 -27.43 17.67
C GLN A 327 9.24 -26.00 18.05
N LEU A 328 8.36 -25.04 17.80
CA LEU A 328 8.55 -23.65 18.17
C LEU A 328 8.31 -23.41 19.68
N GLY A 329 7.57 -24.30 20.34
CA GLY A 329 7.11 -24.11 21.71
C GLY A 329 6.21 -22.87 21.83
N LEU A 330 5.28 -22.71 20.88
CA LEU A 330 4.32 -21.60 20.83
C LEU A 330 2.92 -22.15 20.55
N SER A 331 1.92 -21.65 21.26
CA SER A 331 0.51 -21.90 20.98
C SER A 331 0.07 -21.22 19.68
N ARG A 332 -1.08 -21.65 19.13
CA ARG A 332 -1.67 -21.03 17.94
C ARG A 332 -2.01 -19.55 18.15
N ASP A 333 -2.45 -19.18 19.36
CA ASP A 333 -2.79 -17.80 19.70
C ASP A 333 -1.54 -16.91 19.78
N GLU A 334 -0.44 -17.43 20.31
CA GLU A 334 0.85 -16.73 20.32
C GLU A 334 1.37 -16.51 18.90
N ILE A 335 1.29 -17.53 18.04
CA ILE A 335 1.65 -17.42 16.62
C ILE A 335 0.79 -16.34 15.94
N LEU A 336 -0.54 -16.37 16.11
CA LEU A 336 -1.43 -15.40 15.48
C LEU A 336 -1.19 -13.98 16.00
N ARG A 337 -1.00 -13.81 17.31
CA ARG A 337 -0.68 -12.52 17.93
C ARG A 337 0.57 -11.92 17.29
N ASP A 338 1.63 -12.71 17.14
CA ASP A 338 2.89 -12.25 16.58
C ASP A 338 2.76 -11.96 15.08
N LEU A 339 2.05 -12.80 14.31
CA LEU A 339 1.80 -12.55 12.88
C LEU A 339 0.98 -11.28 12.62
N LYS A 340 0.10 -10.86 13.53
CA LYS A 340 -0.61 -9.57 13.42
C LYS A 340 0.32 -8.35 13.45
N LEU A 341 1.59 -8.54 13.84
CA LEU A 341 2.61 -7.50 13.78
C LEU A 341 3.27 -7.39 12.39
N GLU A 342 2.87 -8.17 11.39
CA GLU A 342 3.59 -8.28 10.10
C GLU A 342 3.81 -6.97 9.34
N LYS A 343 2.99 -5.93 9.58
CA LYS A 343 3.14 -4.60 8.97
C LYS A 343 3.88 -3.61 9.88
N LEU A 344 4.45 -4.07 10.99
CA LEU A 344 5.15 -3.29 12.00
C LEU A 344 6.61 -3.75 12.16
N ASN A 345 7.47 -2.86 12.65
CA ASN A 345 8.85 -3.21 12.97
C ASN A 345 8.94 -4.30 14.05
N ALA A 346 7.99 -4.27 15.00
CA ALA A 346 7.86 -5.15 16.16
C ALA A 346 7.90 -6.64 15.81
N PHE A 347 7.46 -7.02 14.60
CA PHE A 347 7.45 -8.43 14.18
C PHE A 347 8.84 -9.08 14.24
N ALA A 348 9.89 -8.36 13.83
CA ALA A 348 11.26 -8.89 13.86
C ALA A 348 11.78 -9.14 15.29
N GLN A 349 11.15 -8.56 16.31
CA GLN A 349 11.46 -8.79 17.72
C GLN A 349 10.49 -9.78 18.39
N SER A 350 9.49 -10.28 17.67
CA SER A 350 8.50 -11.20 18.23
C SER A 350 9.11 -12.57 18.58
N PRO A 351 8.59 -13.26 19.61
CA PRO A 351 8.98 -14.63 19.92
C PRO A 351 8.90 -15.57 18.73
N LEU A 352 7.83 -15.47 17.93
CA LEU A 352 7.66 -16.27 16.70
C LEU A 352 8.82 -16.07 15.73
N TYR A 353 9.16 -14.83 15.39
CA TYR A 353 10.22 -14.53 14.45
C TYR A 353 11.57 -15.08 14.92
N GLN A 354 11.90 -14.82 16.20
CA GLN A 354 13.17 -15.26 16.79
C GLN A 354 13.27 -16.79 16.83
N LYS A 355 12.20 -17.49 17.22
CA LYS A 355 12.17 -18.96 17.30
C LYS A 355 12.25 -19.62 15.93
N VAL A 356 11.56 -19.09 14.91
CA VAL A 356 11.64 -19.61 13.53
C VAL A 356 13.06 -19.55 13.01
N TYR A 357 13.73 -18.40 13.15
CA TYR A 357 15.09 -18.27 12.68
C TYR A 357 16.11 -19.04 13.52
N ALA A 358 15.96 -19.07 14.84
CA ALA A 358 16.81 -19.91 15.70
C ALA A 358 16.71 -21.40 15.32
N LEU A 359 15.51 -21.87 14.97
CA LEU A 359 15.30 -23.24 14.49
C LEU A 359 15.98 -23.49 13.13
N ALA A 360 15.89 -22.54 12.20
CA ALA A 360 16.52 -22.63 10.88
C ALA A 360 18.06 -22.53 10.90
N GLU A 361 18.60 -21.79 11.86
CA GLU A 361 20.03 -21.49 11.98
C GLU A 361 20.74 -22.40 13.00
N ARG A 362 20.07 -23.42 13.55
CA ARG A 362 20.62 -24.34 14.58
C ARG A 362 21.92 -25.04 14.19
N ASN A 363 22.17 -25.19 12.88
CA ASN A 363 23.37 -25.80 12.32
C ASN A 363 24.46 -24.77 11.95
N GLY A 364 24.34 -23.52 12.38
CA GLY A 364 25.29 -22.44 12.11
C GLY A 364 25.15 -21.75 10.73
N LYS A 365 24.25 -22.22 9.86
CA LYS A 365 23.95 -21.57 8.57
C LYS A 365 23.00 -20.40 8.79
N SER A 366 23.46 -19.18 8.50
CA SER A 366 22.65 -17.95 8.55
C SER A 366 21.61 -17.90 7.42
N TRP A 367 20.43 -17.33 7.71
CA TRP A 367 19.36 -17.09 6.73
C TRP A 367 19.13 -15.58 6.49
N PRO A 368 18.83 -15.19 5.23
CA PRO A 368 18.53 -13.79 4.89
C PRO A 368 17.37 -13.22 5.72
N ARG A 369 17.45 -11.93 6.05
CA ARG A 369 16.40 -11.18 6.77
C ARG A 369 15.59 -10.25 5.88
N ALA A 370 15.95 -10.19 4.61
CA ALA A 370 15.22 -9.54 3.54
C ALA A 370 15.44 -10.35 2.26
N SER A 371 14.39 -10.48 1.45
CA SER A 371 14.41 -11.10 0.14
C SER A 371 13.44 -10.33 -0.77
N MET A 372 13.59 -10.51 -2.08
CA MET A 372 12.72 -9.84 -3.04
C MET A 372 11.35 -10.54 -3.08
N PRO A 373 10.22 -9.82 -2.83
CA PRO A 373 8.89 -10.40 -2.94
C PRO A 373 8.59 -10.89 -4.37
N GLN A 374 8.06 -12.10 -4.48
CA GLN A 374 7.74 -12.76 -5.75
C GLN A 374 6.30 -12.44 -6.17
N ILE A 375 6.09 -11.22 -6.65
CA ILE A 375 4.77 -10.70 -7.03
C ILE A 375 4.74 -10.35 -8.51
N ASP A 376 3.75 -10.91 -9.22
CA ASP A 376 3.36 -10.45 -10.56
C ASP A 376 2.51 -9.17 -10.47
N LEU A 377 2.96 -8.11 -11.13
CA LEU A 377 2.25 -6.84 -11.24
C LEU A 377 1.14 -6.95 -12.30
N LYS A 378 -0.09 -6.72 -11.88
CA LYS A 378 -1.29 -6.76 -12.73
C LYS A 378 -1.96 -5.39 -12.76
N SER A 379 -2.19 -4.89 -13.97
CA SER A 379 -2.98 -3.67 -14.20
C SER A 379 -3.54 -3.72 -15.62
N PRO A 380 -4.72 -3.13 -15.89
CA PRO A 380 -5.22 -2.97 -17.26
C PRO A 380 -4.23 -2.26 -18.20
N LYS A 381 -3.27 -1.51 -17.66
CA LYS A 381 -2.22 -0.79 -18.40
C LYS A 381 -0.98 -1.65 -18.71
N ILE A 382 -0.85 -2.82 -18.08
CA ILE A 382 0.35 -3.66 -18.17
C ILE A 382 0.12 -4.76 -19.21
N THR A 383 0.82 -4.67 -20.33
CA THR A 383 0.74 -5.64 -21.45
C THR A 383 1.85 -6.70 -21.43
N ARG A 384 2.81 -6.58 -20.51
CA ARG A 384 3.94 -7.51 -20.34
C ARG A 384 4.04 -7.96 -18.88
N LYS A 385 4.59 -9.15 -18.62
CA LYS A 385 4.82 -9.60 -17.24
C LYS A 385 5.83 -8.67 -16.55
N LEU A 386 5.35 -7.89 -15.58
CA LEU A 386 6.15 -7.04 -14.72
C LEU A 386 6.10 -7.60 -13.30
N THR A 387 7.17 -7.46 -12.53
CA THR A 387 7.26 -7.98 -11.16
C THR A 387 7.70 -6.89 -10.18
N THR A 388 7.50 -7.11 -8.89
CA THR A 388 8.08 -6.24 -7.84
C THR A 388 9.59 -6.15 -7.97
N GLU A 389 10.27 -7.24 -8.33
CA GLU A 389 11.70 -7.23 -8.63
C GLU A 389 12.06 -6.29 -9.77
N TRP A 390 11.33 -6.33 -10.88
CA TRP A 390 11.55 -5.41 -12.00
C TRP A 390 11.42 -3.95 -11.56
N PHE A 391 10.37 -3.64 -10.78
CA PHE A 391 10.13 -2.30 -10.26
C PHE A 391 11.29 -1.85 -9.37
N ALA A 392 11.62 -2.66 -8.35
CA ALA A 392 12.63 -2.34 -7.36
C ALA A 392 14.01 -2.13 -8.00
N ASN A 393 14.40 -2.98 -8.95
CA ASN A 393 15.65 -2.83 -9.68
C ASN A 393 15.66 -1.59 -10.60
N ARG A 394 14.51 -1.24 -11.20
CA ARG A 394 14.41 -0.04 -12.02
C ARG A 394 14.54 1.23 -11.19
N VAL A 395 13.90 1.28 -10.02
CA VAL A 395 14.08 2.38 -9.06
C VAL A 395 15.52 2.41 -8.55
N LYS A 396 16.12 1.26 -8.21
CA LYS A 396 17.51 1.15 -7.77
C LYS A 396 18.49 1.73 -8.80
N TRP A 397 18.31 1.44 -10.08
CA TRP A 397 19.13 2.02 -11.14
C TRP A 397 19.03 3.56 -11.19
N ARG A 398 17.82 4.12 -11.04
CA ARG A 398 17.61 5.58 -10.98
C ARG A 398 18.21 6.18 -9.72
N TYR A 399 18.08 5.49 -8.59
CA TYR A 399 18.68 5.85 -7.31
C TYR A 399 20.20 5.92 -7.42
N ASP A 400 20.85 4.88 -7.96
CA ASP A 400 22.31 4.86 -8.15
C ASP A 400 22.77 5.96 -9.11
N THR A 401 21.97 6.26 -10.14
CA THR A 401 22.24 7.37 -11.06
C THR A 401 22.16 8.73 -10.38
N CYS A 402 21.19 8.91 -9.46
CA CYS A 402 21.09 10.10 -8.63
C CYS A 402 22.28 10.20 -7.66
N MET A 403 22.66 9.11 -7.00
CA MET A 403 23.77 9.08 -6.04
C MET A 403 25.11 9.44 -6.69
N LYS A 404 25.30 9.12 -7.98
CA LYS A 404 26.49 9.51 -8.77
C LYS A 404 26.62 11.02 -9.03
N ARG A 405 25.61 11.82 -8.70
CA ARG A 405 25.66 13.30 -8.82
C ARG A 405 26.16 13.99 -7.55
N LEU A 406 26.31 13.25 -6.45
CA LEU A 406 26.96 13.73 -5.25
C LEU A 406 28.44 13.97 -5.54
#